data_AF-A0AA35YPA3-F1
#
_entry.id   AF-A0AA35YPA3-F1
#
_cell.length_a   1.000
_cell.length_b   1.000
_cell.length_c   1.000
_cell.angle_alpha   90.00
_cell.angle_beta   90.00
_cell.angle_gamma   90.00
#
_symmetry.space_group_name_H-M   'P 1'
#
loop_
_entity.id
_entity.type
_entity.pdbx_description
1 polymer ?
#
loop_
_entity_poly.entity_id
_entity_poly.type
_entity_poly.pdbx_seq_one_letter_code
_entity_poly.pdbx_strand_id
1 'polypeptide(L)'
;MFNQKLVVSFQCFRDSMVWHSILLYLVKDLPKLEKVSITELGRRGKLSLSGEKLIEVKEWVQHSASEAVMTHLELPTKISNGYISVLKLPVSGYVMKGIYFCVMKMKDLEGGNDGVMNNEDASADKEEAVYNEAVMEILEKHTT
;
A
#
# COMPACT_ATOMS: atom_id res chain seq x y z
N MET A 1 -15.57 -4.04 -20.66
CA MET A 1 -14.15 -3.66 -20.44
C MET A 1 -13.79 -3.41 -18.97
N PHE A 2 -14.76 -3.12 -18.07
CA PHE A 2 -14.51 -2.89 -16.64
C PHE A 2 -14.01 -4.12 -15.85
N ASN A 3 -14.45 -5.33 -16.21
CA ASN A 3 -14.08 -6.54 -15.48
C ASN A 3 -12.58 -6.83 -15.49
N GLN A 4 -11.86 -6.55 -16.58
CA GLN A 4 -10.43 -6.83 -16.66
C GLN A 4 -9.61 -5.91 -15.74
N LYS A 5 -9.98 -4.62 -15.64
CA LYS A 5 -9.29 -3.69 -14.74
C LYS A 5 -9.53 -4.03 -13.28
N LEU A 6 -10.75 -4.46 -12.93
CA LEU A 6 -11.08 -4.96 -11.60
C LEU A 6 -10.29 -6.23 -11.26
N VAL A 7 -10.17 -7.19 -12.18
CA VAL A 7 -9.32 -8.38 -12.01
C VAL A 7 -7.86 -8.00 -11.75
N VAL A 8 -7.33 -7.02 -12.51
CA VAL A 8 -5.97 -6.51 -12.27
C VAL A 8 -5.84 -5.90 -10.88
N SER A 9 -6.81 -5.10 -10.42
CA SER A 9 -6.79 -4.53 -9.07
C SER A 9 -6.77 -5.61 -7.98
N PHE A 10 -7.55 -6.69 -8.14
CA PHE A 10 -7.51 -7.83 -7.21
C PHE A 10 -6.18 -8.58 -7.24
N GLN A 11 -5.56 -8.71 -8.41
CA GLN A 11 -4.23 -9.31 -8.50
C GLN A 11 -3.20 -8.45 -7.77
N CYS A 12 -3.18 -7.13 -7.97
CA CYS A 12 -2.31 -6.22 -7.24
C CYS A 12 -2.52 -6.30 -5.72
N PHE A 13 -3.78 -6.39 -5.26
CA PHE A 13 -4.09 -6.58 -3.85
C PHE A 13 -3.51 -7.89 -3.31
N ARG A 14 -3.71 -9.01 -4.03
CA ARG A 14 -3.15 -10.31 -3.65
C ARG A 14 -1.62 -10.27 -3.58
N ASP A 15 -0.96 -9.65 -4.55
CA ASP A 15 0.49 -9.54 -4.61
C ASP A 15 1.03 -8.72 -3.42
N SER A 16 0.35 -7.61 -3.08
CA SER A 16 0.66 -6.81 -1.90
C SER A 16 0.53 -7.60 -0.60
N MET A 17 -0.51 -8.42 -0.46
CA MET A 17 -0.69 -9.30 0.71
C MET A 17 0.44 -10.34 0.82
N VAL A 18 0.88 -10.92 -0.30
CA VAL A 18 2.01 -11.86 -0.30
C VAL A 18 3.29 -11.16 0.16
N TRP A 19 3.57 -9.95 -0.33
CA TRP A 19 4.74 -9.18 0.12
C TRP A 19 4.67 -8.83 1.60
N HIS A 20 3.48 -8.47 2.09
CA HIS A 20 3.25 -8.23 3.50
C HIS A 20 3.53 -9.49 4.34
N SER A 21 3.01 -10.65 3.96
CA SER A 21 3.31 -11.91 4.65
C SER A 21 4.81 -12.23 4.65
N ILE A 22 5.50 -12.08 3.51
CA ILE A 22 6.95 -12.30 3.43
C ILE A 22 7.69 -11.35 4.38
N LEU A 23 7.31 -10.07 4.39
CA LEU A 23 7.89 -9.08 5.30
C LEU A 23 7.73 -9.51 6.76
N LEU A 24 6.53 -9.93 7.17
CA LEU A 24 6.26 -10.36 8.53
C LEU A 24 7.13 -11.56 8.94
N TYR A 25 7.28 -12.56 8.06
CA TYR A 25 8.17 -13.70 8.32
C TYR A 25 9.65 -13.28 8.43
N LEU A 26 10.12 -12.43 7.51
CA LEU A 26 11.50 -11.91 7.56
C LEU A 26 11.77 -11.15 8.85
N VAL A 27 10.83 -10.31 9.28
CA VAL A 27 10.94 -9.53 10.51
C VAL A 27 10.94 -10.43 11.76
N LYS A 28 10.10 -11.47 11.77
CA LYS A 28 10.04 -12.47 12.86
C LYS A 28 11.34 -13.25 12.98
N ASP A 29 11.87 -13.73 11.86
CA ASP A 29 13.02 -14.64 11.86
C ASP A 29 14.36 -13.90 11.91
N LEU A 30 14.40 -12.62 11.51
CA LEU A 30 15.60 -11.79 11.44
C LEU A 30 15.46 -10.53 12.32
N PRO A 31 15.49 -10.64 13.66
CA PRO A 31 15.29 -9.50 14.56
C PRO A 31 16.34 -8.38 14.40
N LYS A 32 17.52 -8.71 13.87
CA LYS A 32 18.63 -7.77 13.61
C LYS A 32 18.55 -7.08 12.24
N LEU A 33 17.48 -7.29 11.47
CA LEU A 33 17.33 -6.71 10.13
C LEU A 33 17.29 -5.18 10.19
N GLU A 34 18.21 -4.48 9.54
CA GLU A 34 18.23 -3.00 9.55
C GLU A 34 17.48 -2.38 8.36
N LYS A 35 17.35 -3.14 7.28
CA LYS A 35 16.68 -2.75 6.05
C LYS A 35 16.15 -3.98 5.30
N VAL A 36 14.98 -3.83 4.69
CA VAL A 36 14.37 -4.85 3.82
C VAL A 36 13.95 -4.20 2.50
N SER A 37 14.16 -4.89 1.39
CA SER A 37 13.68 -4.48 0.07
C SER A 37 13.22 -5.71 -0.70
N ILE A 38 11.93 -5.76 -1.02
CA ILE A 38 11.32 -6.78 -1.87
C ILE A 38 10.96 -6.09 -3.18
N THR A 39 11.51 -6.57 -4.28
CA THR A 39 11.34 -5.95 -5.61
C THR A 39 10.85 -6.99 -6.61
N GLU A 40 9.82 -6.67 -7.37
CA GLU A 40 9.35 -7.52 -8.46
C GLU A 40 10.31 -7.48 -9.65
N LEU A 41 10.52 -8.64 -10.29
CA LEU A 41 11.23 -8.73 -11.56
C LEU A 41 10.53 -7.85 -12.60
N GLY A 42 11.26 -6.90 -13.20
CA GLY A 42 10.69 -5.92 -14.14
C GLY A 42 10.24 -4.60 -13.49
N ARG A 43 10.52 -4.38 -12.20
CA ARG A 43 10.36 -3.09 -11.48
C ARG A 43 8.93 -2.55 -11.42
N ARG A 44 7.90 -3.40 -11.50
CA ARG A 44 6.50 -2.95 -11.40
C ARG A 44 6.05 -2.63 -9.97
N GLY A 45 6.79 -3.07 -8.96
CA GLY A 45 6.61 -2.63 -7.59
C GLY A 45 7.81 -2.97 -6.70
N LYS A 46 7.91 -2.22 -5.60
CA LYS A 46 8.98 -2.32 -4.60
C LYS A 46 8.36 -2.07 -3.22
N LEU A 47 8.56 -3.00 -2.29
CA LEU A 47 8.31 -2.81 -0.86
C LEU A 47 9.65 -2.61 -0.17
N SER A 48 9.82 -1.48 0.51
CA SER A 48 11.08 -1.07 1.13
C SER A 48 10.79 -0.55 2.53
N LEU A 49 11.40 -1.13 3.55
CA LEU A 49 11.36 -0.61 4.92
C LEU A 49 12.77 -0.52 5.52
N SER A 50 13.00 0.54 6.27
CA SER A 50 14.22 0.78 7.05
C SER A 50 13.92 1.76 8.18
N GLY A 51 14.83 1.88 9.15
CA GLY A 51 14.71 2.87 10.22
C GLY A 51 13.46 2.66 11.07
N GLU A 52 12.79 3.77 11.42
CA GLU A 52 11.64 3.80 12.34
C GLU A 52 10.49 2.90 11.88
N LYS A 53 10.10 2.96 10.60
CA LYS A 53 9.05 2.08 10.04
C LYS A 53 9.35 0.59 10.21
N LEU A 54 10.61 0.18 10.09
CA LEU A 54 10.98 -1.22 10.31
C LEU A 54 10.97 -1.59 11.80
N ILE A 55 11.28 -0.63 12.68
CA ILE A 55 11.20 -0.81 14.13
C ILE A 55 9.74 -0.98 14.56
N GLU A 56 8.82 -0.14 14.06
CA GLU A 56 7.38 -0.26 14.33
C GLU A 56 6.82 -1.62 13.93
N VAL A 57 7.17 -2.11 12.73
CA VAL A 57 6.74 -3.44 12.28
C VAL A 57 7.34 -4.55 13.15
N LYS A 58 8.59 -4.42 13.59
CA LYS A 58 9.21 -5.38 14.51
C LYS A 58 8.49 -5.44 15.85
N GLU A 59 8.22 -4.29 16.45
CA GLU A 59 7.50 -4.18 17.71
C GLU A 59 6.09 -4.78 17.56
N TRP A 60 5.38 -4.43 16.48
CA TRP A 60 4.07 -5.00 16.19
C TRP A 60 4.10 -6.53 16.07
N VAL A 61 5.08 -7.09 15.35
CA VAL A 61 5.28 -8.54 15.25
C VAL A 61 5.55 -9.18 16.61
N GLN A 62 6.36 -8.55 17.45
CA GLN A 62 6.68 -9.06 18.79
C GLN A 62 5.47 -9.02 19.75
N HIS A 63 4.61 -8.02 19.63
CA HIS A 63 3.48 -7.80 20.52
C HIS A 63 2.16 -8.45 20.04
N SER A 64 1.97 -8.62 18.73
CA SER A 64 0.66 -9.00 18.15
C SER A 64 0.67 -10.30 17.34
N ALA A 65 1.84 -10.85 16.98
CA ALA A 65 1.89 -11.99 16.06
C ALA A 65 1.66 -13.34 16.77
N SER A 66 0.40 -13.68 17.03
CA SER A 66 -0.02 -15.09 16.96
C SER A 66 0.19 -15.60 15.53
N GLU A 67 0.60 -16.85 15.33
CA GLU A 67 0.76 -17.46 13.99
C GLU A 67 -0.52 -17.38 13.14
N ALA A 68 -1.68 -17.28 13.78
CA ALA A 68 -2.97 -17.02 13.12
C ALA A 68 -3.02 -15.64 12.43
N VAL A 69 -2.46 -14.60 13.05
CA VAL A 69 -2.47 -13.22 12.48
C VAL A 69 -1.59 -13.15 11.22
N MET A 70 -0.50 -13.91 11.17
CA MET A 70 0.38 -13.96 9.99
C MET A 70 -0.21 -14.75 8.80
N THR A 71 -1.25 -15.55 9.04
CA THR A 71 -1.84 -16.46 8.04
C THR A 71 -3.26 -16.07 7.63
N HIS A 72 -3.93 -15.19 8.37
CA HIS A 72 -5.26 -14.71 8.02
C HIS A 72 -5.18 -13.57 7.00
N LEU A 73 -5.61 -13.87 5.78
CA LEU A 73 -5.82 -12.88 4.73
C LEU A 73 -7.15 -12.19 5.03
N GLU A 74 -7.12 -11.04 5.69
CA GLU A 74 -8.33 -10.24 5.86
C GLU A 74 -8.86 -9.83 4.48
N LEU A 75 -10.12 -10.16 4.22
CA LEU A 75 -10.77 -9.82 2.97
C LEU A 75 -11.39 -8.43 3.08
N PRO A 76 -11.27 -7.59 2.03
CA PRO A 76 -11.96 -6.32 1.97
C PRO A 76 -13.46 -6.50 2.18
N THR A 77 -14.05 -5.62 2.98
CA THR A 77 -15.48 -5.64 3.31
C THR A 77 -16.31 -4.77 2.40
N LYS A 78 -15.71 -3.70 1.86
CA LYS A 78 -16.32 -2.85 0.86
C LYS A 78 -15.33 -2.59 -0.26
N ILE A 79 -15.80 -2.76 -1.48
CA ILE A 79 -15.02 -2.46 -2.69
C ILE A 79 -15.80 -1.39 -3.45
N SER A 80 -15.11 -0.31 -3.79
CA SER A 80 -15.61 0.70 -4.73
C SER A 80 -14.57 0.93 -5.81
N ASN A 81 -15.01 1.34 -6.99
CA ASN A 81 -14.12 1.64 -8.09
C ASN A 81 -14.62 2.87 -8.84
N GLY A 82 -13.74 3.42 -9.67
CA GLY A 82 -14.07 4.61 -10.43
C GLY A 82 -13.13 4.81 -11.60
N TYR A 83 -13.50 5.79 -12.43
CA TYR A 83 -12.71 6.21 -13.56
C TYR A 83 -12.62 7.73 -13.57
N ILE A 84 -11.39 8.25 -13.65
CA ILE A 84 -11.10 9.67 -13.76
C ILE A 84 -10.48 9.91 -15.13
N SER A 85 -11.15 10.71 -15.95
CA SER A 85 -10.68 11.02 -17.31
C SER A 85 -9.37 11.80 -17.30
N VAL A 86 -9.26 12.79 -16.40
CA VAL A 86 -8.07 13.62 -16.20
C VAL A 86 -7.91 13.94 -14.72
N LEU A 87 -6.73 13.65 -14.17
CA LEU A 87 -6.32 14.00 -12.81
C LEU A 87 -5.14 14.95 -12.91
N LYS A 88 -5.24 16.10 -12.23
CA LYS A 88 -4.15 17.06 -12.12
C LYS A 88 -3.46 16.83 -10.78
N LEU A 89 -2.14 16.80 -10.81
CA LEU A 89 -1.28 16.67 -9.64
C LEU A 89 -0.68 18.07 -9.38
N PRO A 90 -1.26 18.88 -8.47
CA PRO A 90 -0.88 20.28 -8.29
C PRO A 90 0.52 20.49 -7.70
N VAL A 91 1.00 19.58 -6.86
CA VAL A 91 2.32 19.62 -6.22
C VAL A 91 3.42 19.26 -7.23
N SER A 92 3.25 18.16 -7.96
CA SER A 92 4.25 17.71 -8.94
C SER A 92 4.11 18.33 -10.33
N GLY A 93 2.96 18.98 -10.61
CA GLY A 93 2.64 19.58 -11.91
C GLY A 93 2.27 18.56 -13.01
N TYR A 94 2.19 17.27 -12.69
CA TYR A 94 1.83 16.23 -13.66
C TYR A 94 0.33 16.20 -13.95
N VAL A 95 -0.01 15.68 -15.14
CA VAL A 95 -1.39 15.41 -15.53
C VAL A 95 -1.50 13.95 -15.96
N MET A 96 -2.33 13.20 -15.23
CA MET A 96 -2.62 11.80 -15.55
C MET A 96 -3.95 11.72 -16.30
N LYS A 97 -4.02 10.84 -17.32
CA LYS A 97 -5.21 10.66 -18.14
C LYS A 97 -5.66 9.20 -18.10
N GLY A 98 -6.98 8.99 -18.08
CA GLY A 98 -7.59 7.67 -18.20
C GLY A 98 -7.35 6.74 -17.02
N ILE A 99 -7.46 7.27 -15.81
CA ILE A 99 -7.18 6.57 -14.57
C ILE A 99 -8.38 5.70 -14.20
N TYR A 100 -8.12 4.42 -13.96
CA TYR A 100 -9.05 3.55 -13.27
C TYR A 100 -8.48 3.25 -11.89
N PHE A 101 -9.33 3.28 -10.87
CA PHE A 101 -8.90 2.99 -9.51
C PHE A 101 -9.94 2.11 -8.81
N CYS A 102 -9.47 1.37 -7.82
CA CYS A 102 -10.28 0.47 -6.99
C CYS A 102 -9.87 0.69 -5.53
N VAL A 103 -10.83 1.10 -4.69
CA VAL A 103 -10.65 1.27 -3.26
C VAL A 103 -11.23 0.04 -2.56
N MET A 104 -10.39 -0.65 -1.82
CA MET A 104 -10.75 -1.82 -1.02
C MET A 104 -10.65 -1.42 0.45
N LYS A 105 -11.79 -1.33 1.14
CA LYS A 105 -11.82 -1.05 2.58
C LYS A 105 -11.78 -2.37 3.34
N MET A 106 -10.82 -2.50 4.25
CA MET A 106 -10.79 -3.60 5.22
C MET A 106 -11.81 -3.38 6.33
N LYS A 107 -12.17 -4.43 7.07
CA LYS A 107 -12.87 -4.27 8.36
C LYS A 107 -11.91 -3.53 9.29
N ASP A 108 -12.44 -2.63 10.11
CA ASP A 108 -11.65 -1.70 10.93
C ASP A 108 -10.50 -2.44 11.67
N LEU A 109 -9.29 -2.31 11.16
CA LEU A 109 -8.09 -2.27 12.00
C LEU A 109 -8.20 -0.93 12.70
N GLU A 110 -8.25 -0.90 14.03
CA GLU A 110 -8.33 0.35 14.81
C GLU A 110 -7.13 1.25 14.46
N GLY A 111 -7.35 2.17 13.51
CA GLY A 111 -6.33 3.02 12.91
C GLY A 111 -6.85 3.55 11.58
N GLY A 112 -7.36 4.79 11.58
CA GLY A 112 -7.95 5.42 10.40
C GLY A 112 -6.97 5.58 9.23
N ASN A 113 -7.40 6.31 8.19
CA ASN A 113 -6.61 6.62 6.98
C ASN A 113 -5.30 7.42 7.23
N ASP A 114 -4.95 7.66 8.50
CA ASP A 114 -3.77 8.39 8.96
C ASP A 114 -2.46 7.79 8.41
N GLY A 115 -2.39 6.47 8.23
CA GLY A 115 -1.19 5.81 7.72
C GLY A 115 -0.84 6.16 6.26
N VAL A 116 -1.80 6.59 5.45
CA VAL A 116 -1.56 7.06 4.07
C VAL A 116 -1.21 8.55 4.05
N MET A 117 -1.86 9.34 4.90
CA MET A 117 -1.70 10.80 4.95
C MET A 117 -0.42 11.25 5.69
N ASN A 118 0.06 10.48 6.67
CA ASN A 118 1.23 10.83 7.49
C ASN A 118 2.52 10.15 7.01
N ASN A 119 2.76 10.09 5.69
CA ASN A 119 4.06 9.71 5.15
C ASN A 119 5.03 10.91 5.23
N GLU A 120 5.46 11.26 6.44
CA GLU A 120 6.49 12.30 6.70
C GLU A 120 7.92 11.85 6.37
N ASP A 121 8.08 10.69 5.74
CA ASP A 121 9.38 10.14 5.42
C ASP A 121 9.98 10.83 4.20
N ALA A 122 10.74 11.88 4.46
CA ALA A 122 11.50 12.71 3.53
C ALA A 122 12.64 11.96 2.79
N SER A 123 12.56 10.63 2.66
CA SER A 123 13.43 9.83 1.80
C SER A 123 12.77 9.39 0.48
N ALA A 124 11.52 9.82 0.24
CA ALA A 124 10.72 9.43 -0.92
C ALA A 124 11.45 9.74 -2.23
N ASP A 125 11.66 8.69 -3.01
CA ASP A 125 12.02 8.78 -4.42
C ASP A 125 11.03 9.75 -5.12
N LYS A 126 11.48 10.53 -6.11
CA LYS A 126 10.61 11.48 -6.83
C LYS A 126 9.36 10.77 -7.38
N GLU A 127 9.51 9.52 -7.79
CA GLU A 127 8.42 8.67 -8.27
C GLU A 127 7.39 8.37 -7.16
N GLU A 128 7.85 8.07 -5.94
CA GLU A 128 7.01 7.78 -4.78
C GLU A 128 6.22 9.03 -4.33
N ALA A 129 6.86 10.20 -4.35
CA ALA A 129 6.18 11.46 -4.04
C ALA A 129 5.02 11.74 -5.02
N VAL A 130 5.25 11.53 -6.33
CA VAL A 130 4.21 11.69 -7.36
C VAL A 130 3.10 10.65 -7.21
N TYR A 131 3.45 9.40 -6.87
CA TYR A 131 2.46 8.36 -6.60
C TYR A 131 1.58 8.71 -5.40
N ASN A 132 2.17 9.15 -4.29
CA ASN A 132 1.45 9.52 -3.07
C ASN A 132 0.49 10.69 -3.33
N GLU A 133 0.94 11.71 -4.05
CA GLU A 133 0.09 12.81 -4.48
C GLU A 133 -1.10 12.32 -5.32
N ALA A 134 -0.86 11.43 -6.29
CA ALA A 134 -1.93 10.87 -7.11
C ALA A 134 -2.95 10.08 -6.28
N VAL A 135 -2.50 9.29 -5.32
CA VAL A 135 -3.39 8.55 -4.40
C VAL A 135 -4.24 9.52 -3.58
N MET A 136 -3.65 10.57 -3.01
CA MET A 136 -4.40 11.57 -2.23
C MET A 136 -5.47 12.26 -3.08
N GLU A 137 -5.10 12.76 -4.25
CA GLU A 137 -6.04 13.41 -5.18
C GLU A 137 -7.17 12.48 -5.65
N ILE A 138 -6.88 11.18 -5.84
CA ILE A 138 -7.90 10.17 -6.14
C ILE A 138 -8.84 9.99 -4.96
N LEU A 139 -8.32 9.83 -3.74
CA LEU A 139 -9.11 9.59 -2.54
C LEU A 139 -10.00 10.79 -2.17
N GLU A 140 -9.50 12.02 -2.31
CA GLU A 140 -10.30 13.24 -2.10
C GLU A 140 -11.48 13.33 -3.08
N LYS A 141 -11.25 13.02 -4.35
CA LYS A 141 -12.29 13.02 -5.39
C LYS A 141 -13.22 11.80 -5.28
N HIS A 142 -12.76 10.73 -4.65
CA HIS A 142 -13.54 9.54 -4.36
C HIS A 142 -14.17 9.66 -2.96
N THR A 143 -15.11 10.60 -2.83
CA THR A 143 -16.01 10.68 -1.67
C THR A 143 -17.10 9.61 -1.82
N THR A 144 -17.12 8.63 -0.91
CA THR A 144 -18.24 7.68 -0.75
C THR A 144 -18.89 7.85 0.61
#